data_AF-A0A7C2PD32-F1
#
_entry.id   AF-A0A7C2PD32-F1
#
_cell.length_a   1.000
_cell.length_b   1.000
_cell.length_c   1.000
_cell.angle_alpha   90.00
_cell.angle_beta   90.00
_cell.angle_gamma   90.00
#
_symmetry.space_group_name_H-M   'P 1'
#
loop_
_entity.id
_entity.type
_entity.pdbx_description
1 polymer ?
#
loop_
_entity_poly.entity_id
_entity_poly.type
_entity_poly.pdbx_seq_one_letter_code
_entity_poly.pdbx_strand_id
1 'polypeptide(L)' 'MFLQLIKGRYFYCIAQEQQEKYLIVRGERGKILDSRGRILSMDRNVYSLFADPSRIKDKEA' A
#
# COMPACT_ATOMS: atom_id res chain seq x y z
N MET A 1 -9.67 8.93 28.58
CA MET A 1 -9.86 10.37 28.30
C MET A 1 -8.61 11.23 28.49
N PHE A 2 -7.81 11.04 29.55
CA PHE A 2 -6.59 11.83 29.80
C PHE A 2 -5.60 11.87 28.61
N LEU A 3 -5.34 10.71 28.01
CA LEU A 3 -4.33 10.58 26.95
C LEU A 3 -4.68 11.35 25.66
N GLN A 4 -5.95 11.33 25.26
CA GLN A 4 -6.41 11.97 24.03
C GLN A 4 -6.64 13.48 24.19
N LEU A 5 -7.18 13.91 25.34
CA LEU A 5 -7.48 15.34 25.58
C LEU A 5 -6.25 16.14 25.99
N ILE A 6 -5.38 15.58 26.84
CA ILE A 6 -4.24 16.32 27.40
C ILE A 6 -2.99 16.13 26.56
N LYS A 7 -2.73 14.90 26.10
CA LYS A 7 -1.58 14.59 25.24
C LYS A 7 -1.92 14.57 23.75
N GLY A 8 -3.13 14.97 23.36
CA GLY A 8 -3.57 14.97 21.96
C GLY A 8 -2.63 15.76 21.04
N ARG A 9 -2.25 16.97 21.42
CA ARG A 9 -1.31 17.80 20.65
C ARG A 9 0.09 17.17 20.54
N TYR A 10 0.57 16.55 21.62
CA TYR A 10 1.86 15.85 21.65
C TYR A 10 1.88 14.67 20.67
N PHE A 11 0.84 13.83 20.69
CA PHE A 11 0.75 12.69 19.75
C PHE A 11 0.42 13.12 18.32
N TYR A 12 -0.30 14.23 18.12
CA TYR A 12 -0.54 14.82 16.81
C TYR A 12 0.76 15.30 16.15
N CYS A 13 1.63 15.99 16.90
CA CYS A 13 2.94 16.42 16.41
C CYS A 13 3.83 15.22 16.07
N ILE A 14 3.89 14.19 16.92
CA ILE A 14 4.62 12.95 16.63
C ILE A 14 4.09 12.28 15.36
N ALA A 15 2.77 12.25 15.17
CA ALA A 15 2.16 11.66 13.98
C ALA A 15 2.47 12.45 12.70
N GLN A 16 2.55 13.79 12.77
CA GLN A 16 2.97 14.63 11.64
C GLN A 16 4.45 14.45 11.32
N GLU A 17 5.32 14.37 12.33
CA GLU A 17 6.77 14.18 12.17
C GLU A 17 7.10 12.77 11.63
N GLN A 18 6.30 11.76 11.95
CA GLN A 18 6.48 10.38 11.46
C GLN A 18 5.80 10.09 10.12
N GLN A 19 5.32 11.13 9.42
CA GLN A 19 4.60 10.95 8.15
C GLN A 19 5.53 10.79 6.93
N GLU A 20 6.85 10.83 7.11
CA GLU A 20 7.77 10.40 6.05
C GLU A 20 7.80 8.87 5.97
N LYS A 21 7.02 8.34 5.03
CA LYS A 21 7.08 6.94 4.63
C LYS A 21 8.00 6.81 3.43
N TYR A 22 9.07 6.04 3.59
CA TYR A 22 9.85 5.56 2.46
C TYR A 22 8.96 4.67 1.60
N LEU A 23 8.56 5.19 0.44
CA LEU A 23 7.92 4.40 -0.60
C LEU A 23 9.00 3.68 -1.38
N ILE A 24 9.08 2.36 -1.22
CA ILE A 24 10.02 1.54 -1.97
C ILE A 24 9.54 1.47 -3.42
N VAL A 25 10.20 2.22 -4.30
CA VAL A 25 10.05 2.03 -5.74
C VAL A 25 10.84 0.77 -6.10
N ARG A 26 10.12 -0.31 -6.38
CA ARG A 26 10.73 -1.54 -6.88
C ARG A 26 11.06 -1.35 -8.36
N GLY A 27 12.31 -1.60 -8.73
CA GLY A 27 12.69 -1.67 -10.14
C GLY A 27 11.99 -2.82 -10.85
N GLU A 28 11.82 -2.71 -12.15
CA GLU A 28 11.27 -3.80 -12.97
C GLU A 28 12.24 -5.00 -12.97
N ARG A 29 11.70 -6.21 -12.84
CA ARG A 29 12.50 -7.42 -13.02
C ARG A 29 12.86 -7.59 -14.49
N GLY A 30 14.09 -8.04 -14.75
CA GLY A 30 14.52 -8.45 -16.09
C GLY A 30 13.68 -9.60 -16.64
N LYS A 31 13.50 -9.63 -17.96
CA LYS A 31 12.82 -10.72 -18.68
C LYS A 31 13.74 -11.94 -18.77
N ILE A 32 13.20 -13.13 -18.55
CA ILE A 32 13.91 -14.39 -18.80
C ILE A 32 13.50 -14.92 -20.17
N LEU A 33 14.49 -15.20 -21.01
CA LEU A 33 14.32 -15.64 -22.39
C LEU A 33 14.90 -17.05 -22.57
N ASP A 34 14.37 -17.79 -23.53
CA ASP A 34 15.02 -19.00 -24.03
C ASP A 34 16.13 -18.68 -25.05
N SER A 35 16.86 -19.69 -25.51
CA SER A 35 17.94 -19.55 -26.50
C SER A 35 17.50 -19.03 -27.87
N ARG A 36 16.19 -18.98 -28.13
CA ARG A 36 15.58 -18.45 -29.36
C ARG A 36 14.90 -17.09 -29.14
N GLY A 37 15.06 -16.50 -27.96
CA GLY A 37 14.49 -15.19 -27.61
C GLY A 37 13.00 -15.22 -27.21
N ARG A 38 12.40 -16.39 -27.00
CA ARG A 38 11.01 -16.48 -26.51
C ARG A 38 10.97 -16.19 -25.02
N ILE A 39 9.95 -15.46 -24.57
CA ILE A 39 9.81 -15.09 -23.16
C ILE A 39 9.33 -16.28 -22.34
N LEU A 40 10.09 -16.62 -21.30
CA LEU A 40 9.75 -17.63 -20.30
C LEU A 40 9.20 -17.00 -19.01
N SER A 41 9.64 -15.78 -18.68
CA SER A 41 9.17 -15.06 -17.49
C SER A 41 9.27 -13.56 -17.70
N MET A 42 8.22 -12.83 -17.31
CA MET A 42 8.18 -11.37 -17.25
C MET A 42 7.19 -10.94 -16.16
N ASP A 43 7.38 -9.73 -15.64
CA ASP A 43 6.39 -9.11 -14.77
C ASP A 43 5.29 -8.45 -15.61
N ARG A 44 4.08 -8.37 -15.05
CA ARG A 44 2.96 -7.65 -15.64
C ARG A 44 2.18 -6.93 -14.54
N ASN A 45 1.72 -5.72 -14.83
CA ASN A 45 0.87 -4.98 -13.90
C ASN A 45 -0.47 -5.72 -13.74
N VAL A 46 -0.86 -5.94 -12.48
CA VAL A 46 -2.13 -6.57 -12.10
C VAL A 46 -2.84 -5.63 -11.14
N TYR A 47 -4.14 -5.44 -11.35
CA TYR A 47 -4.99 -4.63 -10.50
C TYR A 47 -5.92 -5.55 -9.73
N SER A 48 -6.01 -5.36 -8.41
CA SER A 48 -6.96 -6.06 -7.56
C SER A 48 -7.89 -5.04 -6.90
N LEU A 49 -9.17 -5.40 -6.79
CA LEU A 49 -10.15 -4.65 -6.03
C LEU A 49 -10.27 -5.28 -4.65
N PHE A 50 -10.11 -4.47 -3.61
CA PHE A 50 -10.36 -4.87 -2.24
C PHE A 50 -11.40 -3.92 -1.64
N ALA A 51 -12.48 -4.49 -1.13
CA ALA A 51 -13.51 -3.76 -0.40
C ALA A 51 -13.41 -4.12 1.08
N ASP A 52 -13.23 -3.10 1.93
CA ASP A 52 -13.23 -3.26 3.38
C ASP A 52 -14.67 -3.47 3.88
N PRO A 53 -15.02 -4.65 4.42
CA PRO A 53 -16.38 -4.95 4.85
C PRO A 53 -16.91 -4.01 5.94
N SER A 54 -16.03 -3.41 6.75
CA SER A 54 -16.42 -2.47 7.81
C SER A 54 -16.89 -1.10 7.29
N ARG A 55 -16.64 -0.83 6.00
CA ARG A 55 -16.96 0.45 5.33
C ARG A 55 -18.10 0.32 4.31
N ILE A 56 -18.61 -0.89 4.10
CA ILE A 56 -19.75 -1.14 3.20
C ILE A 56 -21.04 -0.86 3.98
N LYS A 57 -21.67 0.28 3.68
CA LYS A 57 -22.89 0.73 4.37
C LYS A 57 -24.17 0.11 3.82
N ASP A 58 -24.16 -0.29 2.55
CA ASP A 58 -25.32 -0.87 1.89
C ASP A 58 -25.03 -2.35 1.59
N LYS A 59 -25.61 -3.21 2.43
CA LYS A 59 -25.57 -4.67 2.27
C LYS A 59 -26.82 -5.21 1.57
N GLU A 60 -27.77 -4.36 1.22
CA GLU A 60 -29.07 -4.76 0.71
C GLU A 60 -29.37 -4.05 -0.61
N ALA A 61 -29.63 -4.86 -1.64
CA ALA A 61 -30.19 -4.49 -2.93
C ALA A 61 -31.45 -5.33 -3.15
#